data_AF-A0A4R6KF18-F1
#
_entry.id   AF-A0A4R6KF18-F1
#
_cell.length_a   1.000
_cell.length_b   1.000
_cell.length_c   1.000
_cell.angle_alpha   90.00
_cell.angle_beta   90.00
_cell.angle_gamma   90.00
#
_symmetry.space_group_name_H-M   'P 1'
#
loop_
_entity.id
_entity.type
_entity.pdbx_description
1 polymer ?
#
loop_
_entity_poly.entity_id
_entity_poly.type
_entity_poly.pdbx_seq_one_letter_code
_entity_poly.pdbx_strand_id
1 'polypeptide(L)'
;MHTKLEESVAPKRASREGLRRFVETFAEEHPPLSLGAADLTIKDPDRVRGRYGEVFNYLTRVELEVERNVLELRALMPDATETDRFFYQDVWSPQELQHGILLDAVQQGFGMAPAATDLAVSARIRLVGVLSHLPGMLGVVRLLYYLTGAATERSAVIAYSRLVDGLRTMGEHAIAETVIAPIRRQEPGHFAFYRMSAEVLVGEEGLSDWQLQLARILRRRTFDLVGVTNRRQLADFGEVAHALEFDRDLLTVARQISLVERELLWAQQQGMKVPGYILAALNEAIRLGTVRRAGLEF
;
A
#
# COMPACT_ATOMS: atom_id res chain seq x y z
N MET A 1 30.70 -13.75 42.81
CA MET A 1 29.63 -12.97 42.17
C MET A 1 30.13 -12.54 40.80
N HIS A 2 29.75 -13.25 39.75
CA HIS A 2 30.02 -12.85 38.36
C HIS A 2 28.78 -12.16 37.80
N THR A 3 28.88 -10.86 37.59
CA THR A 3 27.86 -10.03 36.96
C THR A 3 27.90 -10.30 35.45
N LYS A 4 26.85 -10.90 34.89
CA LYS A 4 26.63 -10.95 33.44
C LYS A 4 26.29 -9.54 32.96
N LEU A 5 27.12 -9.01 32.08
CA LEU A 5 26.79 -7.84 31.27
C LEU A 5 25.62 -8.23 30.35
N GLU A 6 24.50 -7.52 30.48
CA GLU A 6 23.41 -7.57 29.51
C GLU A 6 23.96 -7.01 28.19
N GLU A 7 24.13 -7.89 27.21
CA GLU A 7 24.35 -7.48 25.83
C GLU A 7 23.12 -6.69 25.38
N SER A 8 23.34 -5.39 25.16
CA SER A 8 22.43 -4.53 24.41
C SER A 8 22.24 -5.15 23.02
N VAL A 9 21.11 -5.83 22.83
CA VAL A 9 20.69 -6.31 21.51
C VAL A 9 20.21 -5.08 20.73
N ALA A 10 21.15 -4.40 20.08
CA ALA A 10 20.80 -3.51 18.98
C ALA A 10 19.97 -4.33 17.97
N PRO A 11 18.84 -3.79 17.45
CA PRO A 11 18.04 -4.52 16.47
C PRO A 11 18.94 -4.94 15.31
N LYS A 12 18.93 -6.23 14.95
CA LYS A 12 19.68 -6.74 13.81
C LYS A 12 19.28 -5.92 12.59
N ARG A 13 20.24 -5.22 11.96
CA ARG A 13 20.01 -4.55 10.68
C ARG A 13 19.42 -5.55 9.69
N ALA A 14 18.42 -5.14 8.92
CA ALA A 14 17.91 -5.94 7.82
C ALA A 14 19.06 -6.33 6.89
N SER A 15 19.07 -7.59 6.44
CA SER A 15 20.07 -8.11 5.51
C SER A 15 19.42 -8.79 4.31
N ARG A 16 20.14 -8.97 3.21
CA ARG A 16 19.64 -9.67 2.01
C ARG A 16 19.15 -11.08 2.32
N GLU A 17 19.92 -11.86 3.10
CA GLU A 17 19.53 -13.22 3.50
C GLU A 17 18.34 -13.20 4.47
N GLY A 18 18.27 -12.20 5.37
CA GLY A 18 17.13 -12.01 6.25
C GLY A 18 15.84 -11.68 5.49
N LEU A 19 15.94 -10.80 4.49
CA LEU A 19 14.83 -10.45 3.60
C LEU A 19 14.33 -11.65 2.81
N ARG A 20 15.24 -12.45 2.22
CA ARG A 20 14.85 -13.64 1.47
C ARG A 20 14.08 -14.63 2.35
N ARG A 21 14.61 -14.96 3.54
CA ARG A 21 13.94 -15.83 4.50
C ARG A 21 12.59 -15.28 4.95
N PHE A 22 12.51 -13.97 5.18
CA PHE A 22 11.25 -13.33 5.52
C PHE A 22 10.19 -13.56 4.43
N VAL A 23 10.54 -13.37 3.15
CA VAL A 23 9.59 -13.58 2.04
C VAL A 23 9.17 -15.05 1.94
N GLU A 24 10.10 -15.99 2.12
CA GLU A 24 9.80 -17.44 2.11
C GLU A 24 8.83 -17.82 3.24
N THR A 25 9.13 -17.43 4.47
CA THR A 25 8.24 -17.69 5.61
C THR A 25 6.88 -17.00 5.44
N PHE A 26 6.87 -15.76 4.96
CA PHE A 26 5.63 -15.03 4.73
C PHE A 26 4.75 -15.73 3.67
N ALA A 27 5.34 -16.25 2.59
CA ALA A 27 4.62 -17.00 1.57
C ALA A 27 3.98 -18.28 2.11
N GLU A 28 4.69 -18.98 3.00
CA GLU A 28 4.20 -20.22 3.63
C GLU A 28 3.09 -19.97 4.66
N GLU A 29 3.27 -18.95 5.51
CA GLU A 29 2.34 -18.65 6.61
C GLU A 29 1.07 -17.93 6.15
N HIS A 30 1.15 -17.21 5.03
CA HIS A 30 0.04 -16.40 4.50
C HIS A 30 -0.26 -16.74 3.04
N PRO A 31 -0.78 -17.94 2.73
CA PRO A 31 -1.17 -18.27 1.36
C PRO A 31 -2.29 -17.35 0.86
N PRO A 32 -2.50 -17.25 -0.48
CA PRO A 32 -3.63 -16.52 -1.04
C PRO A 32 -4.95 -16.94 -0.42
N LEU A 33 -5.80 -15.96 -0.10
CA LEU A 33 -7.12 -16.22 0.46
C LEU A 33 -8.01 -16.94 -0.54
N SER A 34 -9.06 -17.62 -0.06
CA SER A 34 -9.99 -18.36 -0.91
C SER A 34 -11.40 -17.81 -0.79
N LEU A 35 -12.02 -17.50 -1.93
CA LEU A 35 -13.44 -17.14 -2.01
C LEU A 35 -14.33 -18.23 -1.40
N GLY A 36 -13.98 -19.51 -1.55
CA GLY A 36 -14.77 -20.62 -1.00
C GLY A 36 -14.74 -20.73 0.53
N ALA A 37 -13.80 -20.05 1.19
CA ALA A 37 -13.71 -20.00 2.65
C ALA A 37 -14.43 -18.77 3.25
N ALA A 38 -14.92 -17.85 2.40
CA ALA A 38 -15.57 -16.63 2.84
C ALA A 38 -17.08 -16.83 3.07
N ASP A 39 -17.59 -16.27 4.18
CA ASP A 39 -19.02 -16.10 4.42
C ASP A 39 -19.43 -14.71 3.92
N LEU A 40 -20.13 -14.69 2.78
CA LEU A 40 -20.58 -13.47 2.11
C LEU A 40 -21.96 -12.99 2.59
N THR A 41 -22.45 -13.51 3.72
CA THR A 41 -23.75 -13.08 4.26
C THR A 41 -23.74 -11.60 4.62
N ILE A 42 -24.69 -10.85 4.05
CA ILE A 42 -24.91 -9.43 4.33
C ILE A 42 -26.33 -9.26 4.88
N LYS A 43 -26.46 -8.69 6.07
CA LYS A 43 -27.76 -8.56 6.76
C LYS A 43 -28.58 -7.39 6.25
N ASP A 44 -27.93 -6.25 5.99
CA ASP A 44 -28.57 -5.04 5.50
C ASP A 44 -27.81 -4.48 4.29
N PRO A 45 -28.05 -5.04 3.09
CA PRO A 45 -27.34 -4.66 1.86
C PRO A 45 -27.43 -3.16 1.55
N ASP A 46 -28.61 -2.56 1.71
CA ASP A 46 -28.83 -1.14 1.40
C ASP A 46 -28.03 -0.23 2.34
N ARG A 47 -27.96 -0.56 3.63
CA ARG A 47 -27.17 0.21 4.59
C ARG A 47 -25.67 0.04 4.37
N VAL A 48 -25.20 -1.17 4.05
CA VAL A 48 -23.79 -1.40 3.68
C VAL A 48 -23.44 -0.60 2.44
N ARG A 49 -24.26 -0.69 1.39
CA ARG A 49 -24.07 0.07 0.15
C ARG A 49 -24.03 1.57 0.40
N GLY A 50 -24.98 2.10 1.17
CA GLY A 50 -25.06 3.54 1.44
C GLY A 50 -23.87 4.08 2.23
N ARG A 51 -23.25 3.27 3.11
CA ARG A 51 -22.11 3.71 3.94
C ARG A 51 -20.75 3.41 3.32
N TYR A 52 -20.60 2.24 2.71
CA TYR A 52 -19.31 1.69 2.29
C TYR A 52 -19.23 1.35 0.81
N GLY A 53 -20.28 1.59 0.01
CA GLY A 53 -20.28 1.28 -1.42
C GLY A 53 -19.08 1.87 -2.17
N GLU A 54 -18.82 3.18 -2.01
CA GLU A 54 -17.65 3.82 -2.63
C GLU A 54 -16.32 3.33 -2.06
N VAL A 55 -16.29 2.91 -0.79
CA VAL A 55 -15.10 2.31 -0.17
C VAL A 55 -14.77 0.97 -0.83
N PHE A 56 -15.76 0.09 -0.94
CA PHE A 56 -15.59 -1.19 -1.63
C PHE A 56 -15.20 -0.97 -3.09
N ASN A 57 -15.93 -0.13 -3.83
CA ASN A 57 -15.62 0.16 -5.22
C ASN A 57 -14.17 0.64 -5.42
N TYR A 58 -13.70 1.53 -4.55
CA TYR A 58 -12.32 2.02 -4.61
C TYR A 58 -11.30 0.93 -4.29
N LEU A 59 -11.47 0.21 -3.17
CA LEU A 59 -10.54 -0.83 -2.73
C LEU A 59 -10.50 -1.99 -3.71
N THR A 60 -11.66 -2.50 -4.16
CA THR A 60 -11.75 -3.58 -5.15
C THR A 60 -10.96 -3.25 -6.41
N ARG A 61 -11.11 -2.03 -6.94
CA ARG A 61 -10.35 -1.60 -8.12
C ARG A 61 -8.85 -1.61 -7.85
N VAL A 62 -8.41 -1.05 -6.72
CA VAL A 62 -6.99 -0.98 -6.37
C VAL A 62 -6.38 -2.37 -6.28
N GLU A 63 -7.07 -3.32 -5.65
CA GLU A 63 -6.58 -4.69 -5.52
C GLU A 63 -6.57 -5.43 -6.85
N LEU A 64 -7.64 -5.32 -7.65
CA LEU A 64 -7.69 -5.99 -8.96
C LEU A 64 -6.71 -5.38 -9.98
N GLU A 65 -6.29 -4.12 -9.80
CA GLU A 65 -5.22 -3.52 -10.61
C GLU A 65 -3.84 -4.13 -10.33
N VAL A 66 -3.70 -5.09 -9.42
CA VAL A 66 -2.44 -5.81 -9.16
C VAL A 66 -1.84 -6.42 -10.43
N GLU A 67 -2.65 -6.94 -11.34
CA GLU A 67 -2.16 -7.50 -12.60
C GLU A 67 -1.43 -6.44 -13.45
N ARG A 68 -2.01 -5.23 -13.54
CA ARG A 68 -1.33 -4.09 -14.16
C ARG A 68 -0.05 -3.76 -13.40
N ASN A 69 -0.11 -3.70 -12.06
CA ASN A 69 1.03 -3.33 -11.24
C ASN A 69 2.20 -4.31 -11.45
N VAL A 70 1.96 -5.62 -11.57
CA VAL A 70 3.02 -6.60 -11.90
C VAL A 70 3.63 -6.33 -13.27
N LEU A 71 2.83 -5.99 -14.28
CA LEU A 71 3.34 -5.62 -15.60
C LEU A 71 4.18 -4.33 -15.54
N GLU A 72 3.73 -3.35 -14.76
CA GLU A 72 4.49 -2.12 -14.52
C GLU A 72 5.80 -2.39 -13.80
N LEU A 73 5.84 -3.27 -12.80
CA LEU A 73 7.08 -3.64 -12.10
C LEU A 73 8.08 -4.34 -13.01
N ARG A 74 7.62 -5.26 -13.86
CA ARG A 74 8.46 -5.91 -14.88
C ARG A 74 9.04 -4.89 -15.87
N ALA A 75 8.28 -3.88 -16.25
CA ALA A 75 8.75 -2.81 -17.12
C ALA A 75 9.69 -1.84 -16.40
N LEU A 76 9.39 -1.50 -15.15
CA LEU A 76 10.10 -0.51 -14.34
C LEU A 76 11.46 -1.01 -13.86
N MET A 77 11.55 -2.29 -13.51
CA MET A 77 12.74 -2.94 -12.96
C MET A 77 13.03 -4.25 -13.71
N PRO A 78 13.45 -4.19 -14.99
CA PRO A 78 13.72 -5.39 -15.78
C PRO A 78 14.78 -6.29 -15.13
N ASP A 79 15.75 -5.67 -14.45
CA ASP A 79 16.83 -6.33 -13.72
C ASP A 79 16.57 -6.40 -12.21
N ALA A 80 15.30 -6.56 -11.78
CA ALA A 80 14.94 -6.72 -10.38
C ALA A 80 15.72 -7.88 -9.71
N THR A 81 15.87 -7.84 -8.38
CA THR A 81 16.51 -8.95 -7.67
C THR A 81 15.63 -10.21 -7.72
N GLU A 82 16.22 -11.38 -7.52
CA GLU A 82 15.44 -12.63 -7.41
C GLU A 82 14.44 -12.58 -6.26
N THR A 83 14.80 -11.94 -5.15
CA THR A 83 13.89 -11.77 -3.99
C THR A 83 12.75 -10.84 -4.31
N ASP A 84 13.00 -9.73 -5.01
CA ASP A 84 11.93 -8.84 -5.48
C ASP A 84 10.96 -9.59 -6.39
N ARG A 85 11.49 -10.29 -7.42
CA ARG A 85 10.67 -11.06 -8.36
C ARG A 85 9.82 -12.11 -7.66
N PHE A 86 10.44 -12.90 -6.78
CA PHE A 86 9.72 -13.91 -6.00
C PHE A 86 8.58 -13.28 -5.20
N PHE A 87 8.84 -12.15 -4.51
CA PHE A 87 7.79 -11.46 -3.77
C PHE A 87 6.65 -10.97 -4.69
N TYR A 88 6.93 -10.11 -5.68
CA TYR A 88 5.84 -9.45 -6.41
C TYR A 88 5.13 -10.38 -7.41
N GLN A 89 5.75 -11.47 -7.85
CA GLN A 89 5.15 -12.41 -8.80
C GLN A 89 4.47 -13.58 -8.11
N ASP A 90 5.12 -14.17 -7.11
CA ASP A 90 4.74 -15.48 -6.59
C ASP A 90 4.06 -15.39 -5.21
N VAL A 91 4.20 -14.28 -4.51
CA VAL A 91 3.62 -14.07 -3.17
C VAL A 91 2.53 -13.00 -3.21
N TRP A 92 2.91 -11.75 -3.45
CA TRP A 92 2.04 -10.59 -3.39
C TRP A 92 0.94 -10.62 -4.46
N SER A 93 1.29 -10.88 -5.73
CA SER A 93 0.30 -10.83 -6.81
C SER A 93 -0.84 -11.83 -6.64
N PRO A 94 -0.60 -13.11 -6.30
CA PRO A 94 -1.67 -14.05 -5.99
C PRO A 94 -2.51 -13.65 -4.77
N GLN A 95 -1.91 -13.06 -3.74
CA GLN A 95 -2.61 -12.57 -2.54
C GLN A 95 -3.55 -11.42 -2.89
N GLU A 96 -3.05 -10.34 -3.51
CA GLU A 96 -3.87 -9.16 -3.85
C GLU A 96 -4.97 -9.47 -4.86
N LEU A 97 -4.72 -10.39 -5.80
CA LEU A 97 -5.77 -10.81 -6.73
C LEU A 97 -6.94 -11.44 -5.97
N GLN A 98 -6.65 -12.25 -4.95
CA GLN A 98 -7.71 -12.82 -4.09
C GLN A 98 -8.37 -11.77 -3.20
N HIS A 99 -7.63 -10.74 -2.75
CA HIS A 99 -8.22 -9.60 -2.05
C HIS A 99 -9.26 -8.90 -2.94
N GLY A 100 -8.88 -8.59 -4.18
CA GLY A 100 -9.77 -7.98 -5.17
C GLY A 100 -11.00 -8.83 -5.47
N ILE A 101 -10.82 -10.14 -5.70
CA ILE A 101 -11.93 -11.08 -5.94
C ILE A 101 -12.91 -11.13 -4.76
N LEU A 102 -12.39 -11.18 -3.53
CA LEU A 102 -13.21 -11.21 -2.32
C LEU A 102 -14.00 -9.91 -2.13
N LEU A 103 -13.35 -8.75 -2.32
CA LEU A 103 -14.02 -7.45 -2.23
C LEU A 103 -15.07 -7.29 -3.34
N ASP A 104 -14.77 -7.76 -4.55
CA ASP A 104 -15.72 -7.73 -5.68
C ASP A 104 -16.95 -8.61 -5.40
N ALA A 105 -16.75 -9.79 -4.81
CA ALA A 105 -17.85 -10.67 -4.43
C ALA A 105 -18.74 -10.03 -3.34
N VAL A 106 -18.16 -9.34 -2.36
CA VAL A 106 -18.91 -8.63 -1.32
C VAL A 106 -19.72 -7.47 -1.93
N GLN A 107 -19.13 -6.65 -2.81
CA GLN A 107 -19.85 -5.52 -3.40
C GLN A 107 -21.00 -5.95 -4.32
N GLN A 108 -20.83 -7.06 -5.04
CA GLN A 108 -21.91 -7.68 -5.81
C GLN A 108 -23.02 -8.18 -4.87
N GLY A 109 -22.66 -8.72 -3.70
CA GLY A 109 -23.60 -9.16 -2.66
C GLY A 109 -24.54 -8.06 -2.15
N PHE A 110 -24.14 -6.79 -2.22
CA PHE A 110 -25.01 -5.65 -1.93
C PHE A 110 -25.43 -4.82 -3.16
N GLY A 111 -25.34 -5.43 -4.35
CA GLY A 111 -25.96 -4.91 -5.58
C GLY A 111 -25.15 -3.87 -6.33
N MET A 112 -23.83 -3.82 -6.16
CA MET A 112 -22.94 -3.05 -7.04
C MET A 112 -22.55 -3.86 -8.28
N ALA A 113 -22.21 -3.13 -9.35
CA ALA A 113 -21.62 -3.75 -10.54
C ALA A 113 -20.18 -4.21 -10.24
N PRO A 114 -19.67 -5.23 -10.95
CA PRO A 114 -18.27 -5.63 -10.86
C PRO A 114 -17.33 -4.45 -11.12
N ALA A 115 -16.21 -4.41 -10.42
CA ALA A 115 -15.21 -3.36 -10.62
C ALA A 115 -14.58 -3.45 -12.01
N ALA A 116 -14.40 -2.31 -12.66
CA ALA A 116 -13.67 -2.22 -13.92
C ALA A 116 -12.18 -1.97 -13.65
N THR A 117 -11.32 -2.79 -14.24
CA THR A 117 -9.87 -2.61 -14.19
C THR A 117 -9.32 -2.10 -15.52
N ASP A 118 -8.23 -1.34 -15.44
CA ASP A 118 -7.41 -0.96 -16.59
C ASP A 118 -6.05 -1.65 -16.48
N LEU A 119 -5.69 -2.40 -17.51
CA LEU A 119 -4.44 -3.17 -17.58
C LEU A 119 -3.35 -2.48 -18.42
N ALA A 120 -3.59 -1.25 -18.90
CA ALA A 120 -2.65 -0.53 -19.73
C ALA A 120 -1.41 -0.06 -18.95
N VAL A 121 -0.22 -0.52 -19.38
CA VAL A 121 1.07 -0.01 -18.87
C VAL A 121 1.43 1.30 -19.57
N SER A 122 1.61 2.37 -18.81
CA SER A 122 1.90 3.69 -19.38
C SER A 122 3.28 3.78 -20.06
N ALA A 123 3.37 4.60 -21.11
CA ALA A 123 4.64 4.87 -21.80
C ALA A 123 5.71 5.49 -20.87
N ARG A 124 5.27 6.24 -19.84
CA ARG A 124 6.15 6.82 -18.83
C ARG A 124 6.87 5.75 -18.01
N ILE A 125 6.14 4.73 -17.56
CA ILE A 125 6.72 3.61 -16.81
C ILE A 125 7.75 2.87 -17.67
N ARG A 126 7.42 2.59 -18.95
CA ARG A 126 8.36 1.96 -19.89
C ARG A 126 9.64 2.79 -20.08
N LEU A 127 9.51 4.11 -20.18
CA LEU A 127 10.67 5.01 -20.30
C LEU A 127 11.55 4.97 -19.05
N VAL A 128 10.96 4.98 -17.85
CA VAL A 128 11.74 4.82 -16.60
C VAL A 128 12.43 3.46 -16.56
N GLY A 129 11.76 2.41 -17.04
CA GLY A 129 12.36 1.09 -17.28
C GLY A 129 13.64 1.15 -18.09
N VAL A 130 13.61 1.83 -19.24
CA VAL A 130 14.79 2.01 -20.10
C VAL A 130 15.88 2.79 -19.37
N LEU A 131 15.50 3.86 -18.65
CA LEU A 131 16.45 4.68 -17.89
C LEU A 131 17.07 3.93 -16.70
N SER A 132 16.45 2.85 -16.21
CA SER A 132 16.96 2.05 -15.09
C SER A 132 18.29 1.36 -15.39
N HIS A 133 18.58 1.09 -16.68
CA HIS A 133 19.85 0.51 -17.11
C HIS A 133 21.03 1.49 -17.02
N LEU A 134 20.79 2.80 -16.79
CA LEU A 134 21.87 3.75 -16.56
C LEU A 134 22.55 3.46 -15.21
N PRO A 135 23.89 3.56 -15.11
CA PRO A 135 24.61 3.29 -13.87
C PRO A 135 24.02 4.02 -12.66
N GLY A 136 23.66 3.25 -11.63
CA GLY A 136 23.07 3.76 -10.38
C GLY A 136 21.58 4.11 -10.43
N MET A 137 20.94 4.17 -11.61
CA MET A 137 19.52 4.54 -11.70
C MET A 137 18.59 3.44 -11.17
N LEU A 138 18.90 2.16 -11.41
CA LEU A 138 18.10 1.06 -10.88
C LEU A 138 17.93 1.13 -9.35
N GLY A 139 18.97 1.52 -8.60
CA GLY A 139 18.87 1.71 -7.15
C GLY A 139 17.89 2.81 -6.76
N VAL A 140 17.86 3.92 -7.51
CA VAL A 140 16.88 5.01 -7.29
C VAL A 140 15.46 4.52 -7.57
N VAL A 141 15.28 3.80 -8.68
CA VAL A 141 13.98 3.25 -9.09
C VAL A 141 13.47 2.24 -8.06
N ARG A 142 14.31 1.29 -7.61
CA ARG A 142 13.97 0.33 -6.55
C ARG A 142 13.58 1.04 -5.25
N LEU A 143 14.32 2.08 -4.84
CA LEU A 143 13.97 2.82 -3.63
C LEU A 143 12.60 3.50 -3.77
N LEU A 144 12.32 4.17 -4.90
CA LEU A 144 11.01 4.80 -5.12
C LEU A 144 9.87 3.78 -5.13
N TYR A 145 10.10 2.61 -5.72
CA TYR A 145 9.17 1.47 -5.66
C TYR A 145 8.90 1.06 -4.20
N TYR A 146 9.96 0.80 -3.41
CA TYR A 146 9.80 0.36 -2.03
C TYR A 146 9.10 1.39 -1.14
N LEU A 147 9.41 2.68 -1.31
CA LEU A 147 8.74 3.75 -0.56
C LEU A 147 7.27 3.90 -0.95
N THR A 148 6.94 3.68 -2.24
CA THR A 148 5.55 3.72 -2.72
C THR A 148 4.77 2.53 -2.18
N GLY A 149 5.32 1.32 -2.29
CA GLY A 149 4.73 0.11 -1.72
C GLY A 149 4.48 0.26 -0.21
N ALA A 150 5.51 0.63 0.57
CA ALA A 150 5.35 0.82 2.01
C ALA A 150 4.25 1.83 2.39
N ALA A 151 4.10 2.92 1.62
CA ALA A 151 3.03 3.89 1.84
C ALA A 151 1.64 3.32 1.49
N THR A 152 1.55 2.56 0.40
CA THR A 152 0.34 1.85 -0.04
C THR A 152 -0.12 0.83 0.99
N GLU A 153 0.74 -0.14 1.35
CA GLU A 153 0.40 -1.20 2.32
C GLU A 153 0.00 -0.61 3.68
N ARG A 154 0.68 0.47 4.11
CA ARG A 154 0.29 1.13 5.36
C ARG A 154 -1.08 1.80 5.26
N SER A 155 -1.43 2.36 4.11
CA SER A 155 -2.76 2.92 3.86
C SER A 155 -3.82 1.82 3.88
N ALA A 156 -3.53 0.66 3.27
CA ALA A 156 -4.39 -0.51 3.26
C ALA A 156 -4.65 -1.05 4.68
N VAL A 157 -3.61 -1.24 5.50
CA VAL A 157 -3.75 -1.62 6.92
C VAL A 157 -4.73 -0.71 7.66
N ILE A 158 -4.60 0.61 7.51
CA ILE A 158 -5.47 1.59 8.17
C ILE A 158 -6.89 1.48 7.63
N ALA A 159 -7.05 1.43 6.30
CA ALA A 159 -8.36 1.35 5.65
C ALA A 159 -9.12 0.10 6.09
N TYR A 160 -8.50 -1.07 5.99
CA TYR A 160 -9.11 -2.34 6.38
C TYR A 160 -9.39 -2.43 7.87
N SER A 161 -8.53 -1.88 8.73
CA SER A 161 -8.82 -1.83 10.18
C SER A 161 -10.12 -1.08 10.46
N ARG A 162 -10.29 0.10 9.85
CA ARG A 162 -11.49 0.93 10.06
C ARG A 162 -12.72 0.32 9.40
N LEU A 163 -12.57 -0.32 8.25
CA LEU A 163 -13.65 -1.02 7.56
C LEU A 163 -14.14 -2.22 8.38
N VAL A 164 -13.25 -3.04 8.94
CA VAL A 164 -13.61 -4.15 9.84
C VAL A 164 -14.42 -3.63 11.03
N ASP A 165 -13.92 -2.61 11.73
CA ASP A 165 -14.59 -2.07 12.92
C ASP A 165 -15.95 -1.44 12.58
N GLY A 166 -16.03 -0.77 11.43
CA GLY A 166 -17.25 -0.21 10.88
C GLY A 166 -18.32 -1.27 10.59
N LEU A 167 -17.95 -2.32 9.87
CA LEU A 167 -18.85 -3.43 9.53
C LEU A 167 -19.31 -4.19 10.77
N ARG A 168 -18.42 -4.44 11.74
CA ARG A 168 -18.77 -5.03 13.04
C ARG A 168 -19.80 -4.19 13.79
N THR A 169 -19.61 -2.87 13.81
CA THR A 169 -20.55 -1.94 14.46
C THR A 169 -21.92 -1.96 13.80
N MET A 170 -21.99 -2.25 12.50
CA MET A 170 -23.24 -2.44 11.77
C MET A 170 -23.87 -3.82 11.97
N GLY A 171 -23.17 -4.75 12.63
CA GLY A 171 -23.61 -6.15 12.82
C GLY A 171 -23.26 -7.08 11.66
N GLU A 172 -22.47 -6.63 10.68
CA GLU A 172 -22.06 -7.35 9.47
C GLU A 172 -20.82 -8.22 9.74
N HIS A 173 -20.95 -9.16 10.68
CA HIS A 173 -19.83 -9.97 11.16
C HIS A 173 -19.29 -10.95 10.11
N ALA A 174 -20.14 -11.53 9.25
CA ALA A 174 -19.70 -12.52 8.26
C ALA A 174 -18.62 -11.94 7.33
N ILE A 175 -18.92 -10.84 6.63
CA ILE A 175 -17.96 -10.17 5.75
C ILE A 175 -16.81 -9.51 6.54
N ALA A 176 -17.05 -8.99 7.75
CA ALA A 176 -15.98 -8.38 8.55
C ALA A 176 -14.93 -9.42 8.99
N GLU A 177 -15.34 -10.60 9.45
CA GLU A 177 -14.45 -11.62 10.01
C GLU A 177 -13.84 -12.56 8.96
N THR A 178 -14.57 -12.82 7.87
CA THR A 178 -14.17 -13.83 6.88
C THR A 178 -13.65 -13.24 5.57
N VAL A 179 -13.83 -11.94 5.34
CA VAL A 179 -13.29 -11.24 4.17
C VAL A 179 -12.30 -10.16 4.59
N ILE A 180 -12.76 -9.11 5.26
CA ILE A 180 -11.94 -7.92 5.50
C ILE A 180 -10.84 -8.17 6.53
N ALA A 181 -11.13 -8.85 7.64
CA ALA A 181 -10.12 -9.15 8.65
C ALA A 181 -9.00 -10.09 8.16
N PRO A 182 -9.26 -11.13 7.34
CA PRO A 182 -8.23 -11.93 6.68
C PRO A 182 -7.32 -11.12 5.75
N ILE A 183 -7.89 -10.27 4.89
CA ILE A 183 -7.13 -9.37 4.00
C ILE A 183 -6.19 -8.51 4.85
N ARG A 184 -6.75 -7.80 5.85
CA ARG A 184 -5.99 -6.98 6.82
C ARG A 184 -4.84 -7.73 7.52
N ARG A 185 -4.90 -9.06 7.67
CA ARG A 185 -3.83 -9.84 8.32
C ARG A 185 -2.62 -10.04 7.41
N GLN A 186 -2.77 -9.94 6.08
CA GLN A 186 -1.65 -10.09 5.13
C GLN A 186 -0.89 -8.77 4.92
N GLU A 187 -1.60 -7.64 4.91
CA GLU A 187 -1.03 -6.29 4.70
C GLU A 187 0.23 -5.94 5.53
N PRO A 188 0.35 -6.30 6.83
CA PRO A 188 1.55 -6.00 7.60
C PRO A 188 2.80 -6.73 7.07
N GLY A 189 2.62 -7.91 6.47
CA GLY A 189 3.70 -8.66 5.84
C GLY A 189 4.16 -8.01 4.53
N HIS A 190 3.23 -7.53 3.70
CA HIS A 190 3.56 -6.73 2.52
C HIS A 190 4.34 -5.47 2.91
N PHE A 191 3.84 -4.73 3.92
CA PHE A 191 4.53 -3.56 4.45
C PHE A 191 5.94 -3.90 4.92
N ALA A 192 6.11 -5.02 5.63
CA ALA A 192 7.40 -5.44 6.16
C ALA A 192 8.39 -5.76 5.03
N PHE A 193 7.95 -6.41 3.94
CA PHE A 193 8.78 -6.60 2.75
C PHE A 193 9.31 -5.26 2.23
N TYR A 194 8.43 -4.30 1.94
CA TYR A 194 8.84 -3.01 1.38
C TYR A 194 9.79 -2.24 2.30
N ARG A 195 9.51 -2.25 3.61
CA ARG A 195 10.37 -1.62 4.61
C ARG A 195 11.75 -2.27 4.62
N MET A 196 11.82 -3.60 4.76
CA MET A 196 13.08 -4.33 4.84
C MET A 196 13.89 -4.17 3.54
N SER A 197 13.24 -4.24 2.38
CA SER A 197 13.88 -4.03 1.08
C SER A 197 14.49 -2.62 0.95
N ALA A 198 13.79 -1.59 1.42
CA ALA A 198 14.32 -0.24 1.45
C ALA A 198 15.51 -0.10 2.43
N GLU A 199 15.42 -0.70 3.62
CA GLU A 199 16.50 -0.71 4.62
C GLU A 199 17.75 -1.45 4.11
N VAL A 200 17.59 -2.62 3.47
CA VAL A 200 18.68 -3.38 2.85
C VAL A 200 19.32 -2.58 1.71
N LEU A 201 18.50 -1.97 0.84
CA LEU A 201 19.00 -1.18 -0.29
C LEU A 201 19.83 0.04 0.17
N VAL A 202 19.34 0.78 1.17
CA VAL A 202 20.03 1.97 1.68
C VAL A 202 21.24 1.57 2.54
N GLY A 203 21.12 0.52 3.34
CA GLY A 203 22.12 0.13 4.33
C GLY A 203 23.19 -0.84 3.82
N GLU A 204 22.78 -2.02 3.35
CA GLU A 204 23.70 -3.09 2.93
C GLU A 204 24.16 -2.93 1.48
N GLU A 205 23.23 -2.69 0.54
CA GLU A 205 23.60 -2.52 -0.87
C GLU A 205 24.32 -1.19 -1.12
N GLY A 206 23.97 -0.17 -0.32
CA GLY A 206 24.61 1.13 -0.31
C GLY A 206 24.21 2.00 -1.49
N LEU A 207 23.25 2.90 -1.29
CA LEU A 207 23.01 3.99 -2.23
C LEU A 207 23.97 5.15 -1.94
N SER A 208 24.57 5.69 -2.99
CA SER A 208 25.38 6.91 -2.89
C SER A 208 24.52 8.14 -2.59
N ASP A 209 25.16 9.20 -2.09
CA ASP A 209 24.47 10.43 -1.68
C ASP A 209 23.65 11.08 -2.80
N TRP A 210 24.15 11.03 -4.04
CA TRP A 210 23.42 11.60 -5.18
C TRP A 210 22.17 10.78 -5.52
N GLN A 211 22.21 9.45 -5.35
CA GLN A 211 21.04 8.57 -5.56
C GLN A 211 19.97 8.86 -4.51
N LEU A 212 20.35 9.00 -3.23
CA LEU A 212 19.44 9.38 -2.16
C LEU A 212 18.86 10.78 -2.38
N GLN A 213 19.68 11.73 -2.82
CA GLN A 213 19.22 13.09 -3.12
C GLN A 213 18.24 13.10 -4.30
N LEU A 214 18.53 12.34 -5.35
CA LEU A 214 17.63 12.20 -6.49
C LEU A 214 16.31 11.54 -6.06
N ALA A 215 16.35 10.48 -5.26
CA ALA A 215 15.16 9.84 -4.72
C ALA A 215 14.29 10.81 -3.92
N ARG A 216 14.88 11.68 -3.07
CA ARG A 216 14.13 12.74 -2.35
C ARG A 216 13.43 13.71 -3.31
N ILE A 217 14.13 14.16 -4.35
CA ILE A 217 13.59 15.11 -5.33
C ILE A 217 12.44 14.48 -6.11
N LEU A 218 12.63 13.25 -6.60
CA LEU A 218 11.62 12.52 -7.35
C LEU A 218 10.42 12.21 -6.47
N ARG A 219 10.63 11.65 -5.27
CA ARG A 219 9.57 11.32 -4.32
C ARG A 219 8.69 12.53 -3.99
N ARG A 220 9.28 13.71 -3.77
CA ARG A 220 8.50 14.95 -3.53
C ARG A 220 7.62 15.36 -4.71
N ARG A 221 8.02 15.04 -5.95
CA ARG A 221 7.30 15.45 -7.17
C ARG A 221 6.33 14.40 -7.69
N THR A 222 6.54 13.14 -7.35
CA THR A 222 5.79 12.00 -7.88
C THR A 222 5.09 11.20 -6.78
N PHE A 223 4.97 11.76 -5.57
CA PHE A 223 4.14 11.17 -4.54
C PHE A 223 2.68 11.27 -4.96
N ASP A 224 2.02 10.12 -5.03
CA ASP A 224 0.58 10.01 -5.17
C ASP A 224 0.04 9.08 -4.08
N LEU A 225 -1.25 9.23 -3.77
CA LEU A 225 -1.96 8.36 -2.83
C LEU A 225 -2.26 7.01 -3.48
N VAL A 226 -2.43 5.97 -2.67
CA VAL A 226 -2.74 4.61 -3.15
C VAL A 226 -3.93 4.64 -4.11
N GLY A 227 -3.76 4.06 -5.29
CA GLY A 227 -4.82 3.95 -6.30
C GLY A 227 -5.11 5.24 -7.07
N VAL A 228 -4.38 6.33 -6.86
CA VAL A 228 -4.61 7.62 -7.54
C VAL A 228 -3.68 7.78 -8.73
N THR A 229 -4.27 7.90 -9.92
CA THR A 229 -3.55 8.21 -11.18
C THR A 229 -4.08 9.48 -11.86
N ASN A 230 -5.23 9.98 -11.41
CA ASN A 230 -5.89 11.16 -11.97
C ASN A 230 -6.74 11.88 -10.91
N ARG A 231 -7.22 13.09 -11.26
CA ARG A 231 -7.97 13.97 -10.35
C ARG A 231 -9.31 13.37 -9.91
N ARG A 232 -9.95 12.53 -10.74
CA ARG A 232 -11.18 11.83 -10.36
C ARG A 232 -10.89 10.83 -9.25
N GLN A 233 -9.88 9.99 -9.41
CA GLN A 233 -9.45 9.03 -8.39
C GLN A 233 -8.95 9.70 -7.11
N LEU A 234 -8.35 10.89 -7.21
CA LEU A 234 -7.97 11.68 -6.04
C LEU A 234 -9.20 12.10 -5.22
N ALA A 235 -10.30 12.47 -5.88
CA ALA A 235 -11.56 12.77 -5.21
C ALA A 235 -12.24 11.49 -4.69
N ASP A 236 -12.17 10.36 -5.42
CA ASP A 236 -12.66 9.06 -4.96
C ASP A 236 -11.94 8.66 -3.65
N PHE A 237 -10.61 8.81 -3.58
CA PHE A 237 -9.84 8.61 -2.35
C PHE A 237 -10.31 9.54 -1.23
N GLY A 238 -10.64 10.79 -1.54
CA GLY A 238 -11.19 11.75 -0.57
C GLY A 238 -12.51 11.28 0.07
N GLU A 239 -13.38 10.65 -0.73
CA GLU A 239 -14.64 10.06 -0.24
C GLU A 239 -14.37 8.84 0.64
N VAL A 240 -13.41 7.98 0.27
CA VAL A 240 -12.94 6.88 1.13
C VAL A 240 -12.39 7.40 2.44
N ALA A 241 -11.53 8.43 2.39
CA ALA A 241 -10.94 9.05 3.55
C ALA A 241 -12.00 9.59 4.51
N HIS A 242 -13.09 10.17 4.00
CA HIS A 242 -14.19 10.61 4.84
C HIS A 242 -15.02 9.44 5.40
N ALA A 243 -15.37 8.45 4.58
CA ALA A 243 -16.17 7.29 5.00
C ALA A 243 -15.46 6.44 6.06
N LEU A 244 -14.13 6.41 6.01
CA LEU A 244 -13.26 5.76 6.99
C LEU A 244 -12.69 6.74 8.03
N GLU A 245 -13.20 7.98 8.11
CA GLU A 245 -12.85 8.98 9.12
C GLU A 245 -11.36 9.38 9.20
N PHE A 246 -10.59 9.21 8.12
CA PHE A 246 -9.16 9.58 8.05
C PHE A 246 -8.96 11.08 8.33
N ASP A 247 -9.95 11.90 7.96
CA ASP A 247 -9.99 13.33 8.21
C ASP A 247 -9.90 13.71 9.70
N ARG A 248 -10.52 12.92 10.58
CA ARG A 248 -10.48 13.15 12.04
C ARG A 248 -9.08 12.94 12.64
N ASP A 249 -8.31 12.01 12.07
CA ASP A 249 -6.99 11.61 12.57
C ASP A 249 -5.87 11.86 11.55
N LEU A 250 -6.04 12.85 10.68
CA LEU A 250 -5.21 13.02 9.48
C LEU A 250 -3.70 13.00 9.78
N LEU A 251 -3.26 13.67 10.84
CA LEU A 251 -1.85 13.69 11.23
C LEU A 251 -1.33 12.32 11.67
N THR A 252 -2.16 11.51 12.31
CA THR A 252 -1.80 10.15 12.72
C THR A 252 -1.70 9.24 11.49
N VAL A 253 -2.66 9.33 10.57
CA VAL A 253 -2.65 8.60 9.29
C VAL A 253 -1.40 8.98 8.49
N ALA A 254 -1.14 10.28 8.32
CA ALA A 254 0.01 10.76 7.56
C ALA A 254 1.35 10.32 8.17
N ARG A 255 1.47 10.29 9.51
CA ARG A 255 2.68 9.78 10.21
C ARG A 255 2.92 8.30 9.96
N GLN A 256 1.87 7.51 9.85
CA GLN A 256 1.98 6.08 9.58
C GLN A 256 2.39 5.86 8.12
N ILE A 257 1.68 6.48 7.16
CA ILE A 257 1.98 6.37 5.73
C ILE A 257 3.42 6.81 5.44
N SER A 258 3.89 7.88 6.11
CA SER A 258 5.23 8.41 5.88
C SER A 258 6.34 7.70 6.66
N LEU A 259 6.07 6.58 7.34
CA LEU A 259 6.99 6.01 8.33
C LEU A 259 8.38 5.69 7.75
N VAL A 260 8.40 4.84 6.71
CA VAL A 260 9.64 4.34 6.10
C VAL A 260 10.42 5.47 5.46
N GLU A 261 9.73 6.33 4.71
CA GLU A 261 10.37 7.45 4.02
C GLU A 261 10.92 8.48 5.01
N ARG A 262 10.24 8.75 6.14
CA ARG A 262 10.77 9.58 7.24
C ARG A 262 12.04 8.99 7.84
N GLU A 263 12.04 7.70 8.11
CA GLU A 263 13.17 7.00 8.71
C GLU A 263 14.38 6.90 7.76
N LEU A 264 14.16 6.81 6.45
CA LEU A 264 15.26 6.61 5.48
C LEU A 264 15.69 7.90 4.78
N LEU A 265 14.76 8.71 4.29
CA LEU A 265 15.09 9.88 3.47
C LEU A 265 15.31 11.14 4.31
N TRP A 266 14.63 11.31 5.44
CA TRP A 266 14.70 12.53 6.27
C TRP A 266 15.19 12.28 7.69
N ALA A 267 15.91 11.18 7.94
CA ALA A 267 16.49 10.86 9.25
C ALA A 267 17.30 12.01 9.88
N GLN A 268 17.97 12.80 9.04
CA GLN A 268 18.80 13.92 9.47
C GLN A 268 17.99 15.19 9.81
N GLN A 269 16.71 15.27 9.44
CA GLN A 269 15.84 16.42 9.73
C GLN A 269 15.15 16.23 11.08
N GLN A 270 15.86 16.59 12.15
CA GLN A 270 15.35 16.54 13.52
C GLN A 270 13.99 17.26 13.63
N GLY A 271 13.01 16.57 14.22
CA GLY A 271 11.67 17.13 14.47
C GLY A 271 10.69 17.04 13.30
N MET A 272 11.09 16.56 12.11
CA MET A 272 10.15 16.30 11.02
C MET A 272 9.20 15.16 11.42
N LYS A 273 7.93 15.49 11.65
CA LYS A 273 6.90 14.49 12.00
C LYS A 273 6.32 13.80 10.77
N VAL A 274 6.08 14.56 9.69
CA VAL A 274 5.48 14.13 8.42
C VAL A 274 6.07 14.97 7.28
N PRO A 275 6.45 14.36 6.14
CA PRO A 275 6.84 15.09 4.93
C PRO A 275 5.69 15.92 4.37
N GLY A 276 5.95 17.20 4.07
CA GLY A 276 4.90 18.15 3.70
C GLY A 276 4.07 17.79 2.47
N TYR A 277 4.66 17.10 1.49
CA TYR A 277 3.94 16.71 0.26
C TYR A 277 2.93 15.58 0.50
N ILE A 278 3.15 14.70 1.49
CA ILE A 278 2.16 13.66 1.87
C ILE A 278 0.95 14.33 2.49
N LEU A 279 1.19 15.23 3.44
CA LEU A 279 0.12 15.95 4.11
C LEU A 279 -0.65 16.82 3.10
N ALA A 280 0.03 17.45 2.14
CA ALA A 280 -0.61 18.19 1.07
C ALA A 280 -1.49 17.31 0.19
N ALA A 281 -1.00 16.14 -0.23
CA ALA A 281 -1.77 15.19 -1.04
C ALA A 281 -3.04 14.69 -0.32
N LEU A 282 -2.93 14.32 0.97
CA LEU A 282 -4.09 13.89 1.75
C LEU A 282 -5.12 15.01 1.95
N ASN A 283 -4.66 16.23 2.26
CA ASN A 283 -5.56 17.39 2.39
C ASN A 283 -6.28 17.69 1.07
N GLU A 284 -5.57 17.63 -0.05
CA GLU A 284 -6.16 17.87 -1.36
C GLU A 284 -7.20 16.80 -1.72
N ALA A 285 -6.93 15.53 -1.43
CA ALA A 285 -7.90 14.46 -1.62
C ALA A 285 -9.17 14.71 -0.81
N ILE A 286 -9.05 14.97 0.50
CA ILE A 286 -10.17 15.25 1.40
C ILE A 286 -10.96 16.47 0.92
N ARG A 287 -10.27 17.53 0.49
CA ARG A 287 -10.90 18.74 -0.06
C ARG A 287 -11.72 18.41 -1.30
N LEU A 288 -11.14 17.67 -2.26
CA LEU A 288 -11.84 17.29 -3.49
C LEU A 288 -13.04 16.37 -3.23
N GLY A 289 -12.90 15.38 -2.34
CA GLY A 289 -14.01 14.53 -1.92
C GLY A 289 -15.15 15.31 -1.27
N THR A 290 -14.81 16.32 -0.46
CA THR A 290 -15.81 17.23 0.16
C THR A 290 -16.57 18.05 -0.90
N VAL A 291 -15.84 18.61 -1.88
CA VAL A 291 -16.44 19.38 -2.99
C VAL A 291 -17.39 18.50 -3.81
N ARG A 292 -16.97 17.27 -4.13
CA ARG A 292 -17.83 16.32 -4.86
C ARG A 292 -19.11 15.99 -4.09
N ARG A 293 -19.01 15.66 -2.80
CA ARG A 293 -20.19 15.35 -1.97
C ARG A 293 -21.16 16.51 -1.84
N ALA A 294 -20.67 17.74 -1.97
CA ALA A 294 -21.51 18.95 -2.01
C ALA A 294 -22.17 19.18 -3.39
N GLY A 295 -21.92 18.32 -4.39
CA GLY A 295 -22.47 18.46 -5.75
C GLY A 295 -21.81 19.56 -6.58
N LEU A 296 -20.60 19.97 -6.21
CA LEU A 296 -19.85 21.02 -6.90
C LEU A 296 -18.84 20.40 -7.89
N GLU A 297 -18.73 20.96 -9.11
CA GLU A 297 -17.77 20.51 -10.12
C GLU A 297 -16.32 20.96 -9.80
N PHE A 298 -15.32 20.17 -10.21
CA PHE A 298 -13.89 20.41 -9.93
C PHE A 298 -12.93 19.86 -10.98
#